data_AF-A0A8K0K6V9-F1
#
_entry.id   AF-A0A8K0K6V9-F1
#
_cell.length_a   1.000
_cell.length_b   1.000
_cell.length_c   1.000
_cell.angle_alpha   90.00
_cell.angle_beta   90.00
_cell.angle_gamma   90.00
#
_symmetry.space_group_name_H-M   'P 1'
#
loop_
_entity.id
_entity.type
_entity.pdbx_description
1 polymer ?
#
loop_
_entity_poly.entity_id
_entity_poly.type
_entity_poly.pdbx_seq_one_letter_code
_entity_poly.pdbx_strand_id
1 'polypeptide(L)'
;MEILSFQQKPAKTTEEALQKQYQFWSTQPVPKMDEKITSNEAIEPDKKIPEIRQEPYTLPQGFHWDTLNLDDPLVLKELYTLLNENYVEDDDCLFRFDYPAEFLKWALQPPGWLKEWHCGVRVTKSGRLVGFISAVPAHMKIYDQLIFGKNDTNFCKLNPVKGMLIVEAS
;
A
#
# COMPACT_ATOMS: atom_id res chain seq x y z
N MET A 1 15.30 -17.07 -19.52
CA MET A 1 15.32 -16.17 -18.35
C MET A 1 15.49 -14.78 -18.92
N GLU A 2 14.37 -14.13 -19.24
CA GLU A 2 14.40 -12.75 -19.72
C GLU A 2 14.44 -11.83 -18.50
N ILE A 3 15.46 -10.99 -18.53
CA ILE A 3 15.77 -9.97 -17.57
C ILE A 3 14.66 -8.90 -17.72
N LEU A 4 13.74 -8.82 -16.75
CA LEU A 4 12.75 -7.73 -16.68
C LEU A 4 13.46 -6.45 -16.24
N SER A 5 14.33 -5.92 -17.11
CA SER A 5 14.92 -4.60 -16.99
C SER A 5 14.13 -3.63 -17.87
N PHE A 6 13.03 -3.11 -17.36
CA PHE A 6 12.54 -1.81 -17.78
C PHE A 6 11.98 -1.10 -16.55
N GLN A 7 12.78 -0.20 -15.99
CA GLN A 7 12.27 0.88 -15.14
C GLN A 7 11.33 1.75 -15.99
N GLN A 8 10.10 1.30 -16.21
CA GLN A 8 9.07 2.17 -16.75
C GLN A 8 8.73 3.16 -15.63
N LYS A 9 9.23 4.40 -15.75
CA LYS A 9 8.79 5.51 -14.89
C LYS A 9 7.26 5.52 -14.83
N PRO A 10 6.63 5.85 -13.69
CA PRO A 10 5.18 5.96 -13.61
C PRO A 10 4.66 6.95 -14.67
N ALA A 11 3.47 6.68 -15.23
CA ALA A 11 2.83 7.65 -16.12
C ALA A 11 2.38 8.87 -15.31
N LYS A 12 2.66 10.06 -15.83
CA LYS A 12 2.28 11.34 -15.19
C LYS A 12 1.08 11.98 -15.84
N THR A 13 0.82 11.64 -17.10
CA THR A 13 -0.36 12.12 -17.84
C THR A 13 -1.25 10.96 -18.26
N THR A 14 -2.50 11.27 -18.57
CA THR A 14 -3.48 10.30 -19.07
C THR A 14 -3.02 9.69 -20.39
N GLU A 15 -2.40 10.48 -21.28
CA GLU A 15 -1.89 10.01 -22.56
C GLU A 15 -0.75 8.99 -22.39
N GLU A 16 0.18 9.25 -21.47
CA GLU A 16 1.23 8.29 -21.13
C GLU A 16 0.68 7.02 -20.50
N ALA A 17 -0.36 7.14 -19.67
CA ALA A 17 -0.98 6.00 -19.01
C ALA A 17 -1.66 5.07 -20.03
N LEU A 18 -2.35 5.62 -21.02
CA LEU A 18 -3.02 4.85 -22.07
C LEU A 18 -2.05 4.05 -22.96
N GLN A 19 -0.78 4.45 -23.03
CA GLN A 19 0.24 3.75 -23.81
C GLN A 19 0.96 2.65 -23.03
N LYS A 20 0.73 2.53 -21.71
CA LYS A 20 1.41 1.57 -20.85
C LYS A 20 0.58 0.32 -20.62
N GLN A 21 1.28 -0.80 -20.47
CA GLN A 21 0.67 -2.07 -20.10
C GLN A 21 0.80 -2.29 -18.59
N TYR A 22 -0.34 -2.32 -17.90
CA TYR A 22 -0.38 -2.52 -16.45
C TYR A 22 -0.70 -3.97 -16.09
N GLN A 23 0.34 -4.83 -16.08
CA GLN A 23 0.19 -6.27 -15.81
C GLN A 23 -0.41 -6.59 -14.44
N PHE A 24 -0.07 -5.80 -13.41
CA PHE A 24 -0.62 -5.97 -12.08
C PHE A 24 -2.08 -5.48 -12.02
N TRP A 25 -2.30 -4.20 -12.37
CA TRP A 25 -3.62 -3.57 -12.23
C TRP A 25 -4.69 -4.18 -13.13
N SER A 26 -4.32 -4.80 -14.26
CA SER A 26 -5.26 -5.52 -15.13
C SER A 26 -5.91 -6.74 -14.46
N THR A 27 -5.34 -7.24 -13.36
CA THR A 27 -5.88 -8.36 -12.56
C THR A 27 -6.68 -7.92 -11.35
N GLN A 28 -6.65 -6.63 -11.03
CA GLN A 28 -7.31 -6.08 -9.84
C GLN A 28 -8.72 -5.59 -10.19
N PRO A 29 -9.66 -5.58 -9.22
CA PRO A 29 -11.02 -5.11 -9.43
C PRO A 29 -11.05 -3.57 -9.45
N VAL A 30 -10.46 -2.99 -10.50
CA VAL A 30 -10.43 -1.55 -10.77
C VAL A 30 -10.90 -1.29 -12.20
N PRO A 31 -11.59 -0.16 -12.48
CA PRO A 31 -12.03 0.14 -13.84
C PRO A 31 -10.85 0.31 -14.79
N LYS A 32 -11.02 -0.07 -16.06
CA LYS A 32 -9.97 0.15 -17.07
C LYS A 32 -9.91 1.62 -17.47
N MET A 33 -8.75 2.04 -18.00
CA MET A 33 -8.51 3.44 -18.38
C MET A 33 -9.46 3.94 -19.47
N ASP A 34 -9.95 3.06 -20.33
CA ASP A 34 -10.86 3.33 -21.44
C ASP A 34 -12.33 3.00 -21.12
N GLU A 35 -12.63 2.56 -19.90
CA GLU A 35 -13.96 2.13 -19.49
C GLU A 35 -14.86 3.32 -19.11
N LYS A 36 -16.06 3.36 -19.68
CA LYS A 36 -17.10 4.31 -19.26
C LYS A 36 -17.87 3.75 -18.07
N ILE A 37 -17.68 4.35 -16.91
CA ILE A 37 -18.41 4.04 -15.69
C ILE A 37 -19.84 4.61 -15.80
N THR A 38 -20.85 3.73 -15.71
CA THR A 38 -22.27 4.10 -15.82
C THR A 38 -23.05 3.88 -14.52
N SER A 39 -22.51 3.11 -13.58
CA SER A 39 -23.11 2.81 -12.28
C SER A 39 -22.14 3.08 -11.13
N ASN A 40 -22.69 3.38 -9.96
CA ASN A 40 -21.96 3.54 -8.71
C ASN A 40 -22.21 2.30 -7.83
N GLU A 41 -21.46 1.24 -8.10
CA GLU A 41 -21.59 -0.06 -7.42
C GLU A 41 -20.24 -0.78 -7.32
N ALA A 42 -20.20 -1.89 -6.58
CA ALA A 42 -18.99 -2.71 -6.45
C ALA A 42 -18.65 -3.44 -7.76
N ILE A 43 -17.37 -3.46 -8.12
CA ILE A 43 -16.87 -4.10 -9.35
C ILE A 43 -16.93 -5.63 -9.25
N GLU A 44 -16.63 -6.17 -8.07
CA GLU A 44 -16.81 -7.58 -7.73
C GLU A 44 -17.67 -7.69 -6.46
N PRO A 45 -18.49 -8.74 -6.33
CA PRO A 45 -19.24 -8.99 -5.10
C PRO A 45 -18.30 -9.36 -3.94
N ASP A 46 -18.77 -9.15 -2.71
CA ASP A 46 -18.00 -9.49 -1.52
C ASP A 46 -17.76 -11.00 -1.43
N LYS A 47 -16.50 -11.37 -1.19
CA LYS A 47 -16.06 -12.75 -0.98
C LYS A 47 -16.25 -13.09 0.50
N LYS A 48 -16.67 -14.33 0.76
CA LYS A 48 -16.81 -14.79 2.16
C LYS A 48 -15.41 -15.02 2.75
N ILE A 49 -15.27 -14.86 4.07
CA ILE A 49 -13.99 -15.06 4.78
C ILE A 49 -13.28 -16.39 4.39
N PRO A 50 -13.97 -17.54 4.27
CA PRO A 50 -13.33 -18.80 3.88
C PRO A 50 -12.80 -18.83 2.43
N GLU A 51 -13.31 -17.96 1.56
CA GLU A 51 -12.87 -17.82 0.17
C GLU A 51 -11.65 -16.88 0.06
N ILE A 52 -11.35 -16.14 1.12
CA ILE A 52 -10.15 -15.30 1.22
C ILE A 52 -8.98 -16.20 1.65
N ARG A 53 -7.84 -16.00 0.99
CA ARG A 53 -6.60 -16.70 1.32
C ARG A 53 -6.21 -16.45 2.78
N GLN A 54 -6.03 -17.54 3.54
CA GLN A 54 -5.68 -17.48 4.97
C GLN A 54 -4.17 -17.37 5.21
N GLU A 55 -3.35 -17.86 4.27
CA GLU A 55 -1.90 -17.80 4.38
C GLU A 55 -1.34 -16.52 3.73
N PRO A 56 -0.31 -15.87 4.31
CA PRO A 56 0.34 -14.73 3.68
C PRO A 56 0.86 -15.05 2.28
N TYR A 57 0.97 -14.00 1.45
CA TYR A 57 1.62 -14.14 0.13
C TYR A 57 3.10 -14.47 0.28
N THR A 58 3.62 -15.26 -0.65
CA THR A 58 5.04 -15.64 -0.64
C THR A 58 5.90 -14.43 -1.02
N LEU A 59 6.94 -14.18 -0.23
CA LEU A 59 7.97 -13.19 -0.53
C LEU A 59 9.17 -13.85 -1.22
N PRO A 60 9.99 -13.09 -1.97
CA PRO A 60 11.25 -13.59 -2.49
C PRO A 60 12.16 -14.14 -1.38
N GLN A 61 13.07 -15.05 -1.74
CA GLN A 61 13.98 -15.66 -0.78
C GLN A 61 14.83 -14.60 -0.07
N GLY A 62 14.95 -14.71 1.25
CA GLY A 62 15.72 -13.77 2.08
C GLY A 62 14.90 -12.61 2.64
N PHE A 63 13.59 -12.60 2.43
CA PHE A 63 12.64 -11.68 3.06
C PHE A 63 11.58 -12.44 3.86
N HIS A 64 11.01 -11.77 4.85
CA HIS A 64 9.85 -12.26 5.61
C HIS A 64 8.91 -11.11 5.97
N TRP A 65 7.65 -11.46 6.20
CA TRP A 65 6.65 -10.54 6.74
C TRP A 65 6.90 -10.29 8.22
N ASP A 66 6.68 -9.05 8.64
CA ASP A 66 6.69 -8.65 10.05
C ASP A 66 5.47 -7.76 10.33
N THR A 67 4.90 -7.87 11.53
CA THR A 67 3.79 -7.01 11.96
C THR A 67 4.35 -5.93 12.87
N LEU A 68 4.37 -4.68 12.38
CA LEU A 68 5.07 -3.60 13.08
C LEU A 68 4.28 -3.12 14.30
N ASN A 69 4.89 -3.23 15.49
CA ASN A 69 4.34 -2.65 16.71
C ASN A 69 4.80 -1.20 16.87
N LEU A 70 4.02 -0.24 16.37
CA LEU A 70 4.34 1.20 16.43
C LEU A 70 4.30 1.82 17.84
N ASP A 71 3.91 1.04 18.86
CA ASP A 71 4.06 1.43 20.26
C ASP A 71 5.49 1.29 20.77
N ASP A 72 6.32 0.49 20.08
CA ASP A 72 7.76 0.40 20.34
C ASP A 72 8.49 1.57 19.65
N PRO A 73 9.14 2.47 20.41
CA PRO A 73 9.89 3.59 19.84
C PRO A 73 10.98 3.18 18.85
N LEU A 74 11.56 1.98 18.99
CA LEU A 74 12.57 1.47 18.08
C LEU A 74 11.96 1.12 16.72
N VAL A 75 10.83 0.40 16.71
CA VAL A 75 10.12 0.03 15.49
C VAL A 75 9.57 1.27 14.78
N LEU A 76 9.03 2.23 15.53
CA LEU A 76 8.56 3.50 14.96
C LEU A 76 9.71 4.29 14.33
N LYS A 77 10.90 4.29 14.95
CA LYS A 77 12.10 4.91 14.39
C LYS A 77 12.56 4.21 13.11
N GLU A 78 12.52 2.88 13.06
CA GLU A 78 12.84 2.14 11.83
C GLU A 78 11.90 2.50 10.68
N LEU A 79 10.59 2.58 10.94
CA LEU A 79 9.60 3.00 9.95
C LEU A 79 9.86 4.44 9.49
N TYR A 80 10.13 5.34 10.43
CA TYR A 80 10.50 6.72 10.12
C TYR A 80 11.73 6.77 9.21
N THR A 81 12.79 6.04 9.53
CA THR A 81 14.01 5.99 8.71
C THR A 81 13.72 5.42 7.33
N LEU A 82 12.93 4.34 7.22
CA LEU A 82 12.54 3.76 5.93
C LEU A 82 11.86 4.80 5.03
N LEU A 83 10.86 5.51 5.57
CA LEU A 83 10.11 6.52 4.82
C LEU A 83 11.00 7.71 4.46
N ASN A 84 11.74 8.26 5.42
CA ASN A 84 12.59 9.43 5.19
C ASN A 84 13.70 9.16 4.14
N GLU A 85 14.24 7.94 4.09
CA GLU A 85 15.29 7.57 3.13
C GLU A 85 14.77 7.26 1.72
N ASN A 86 13.57 6.67 1.61
CA ASN A 86 13.11 6.04 0.36
C ASN A 86 11.84 6.66 -0.23
N TYR A 87 11.13 7.51 0.52
CA TYR A 87 9.90 8.15 0.07
C TYR A 87 10.22 9.53 -0.54
N VAL A 88 10.34 9.59 -1.87
CA VAL A 88 10.59 10.81 -2.63
C VAL A 88 9.31 11.18 -3.39
N GLU A 89 8.79 12.39 -3.16
CA GLU A 89 7.52 12.85 -3.74
C GLU A 89 7.68 13.81 -4.93
N ASP A 90 8.92 14.22 -5.26
CA ASP A 90 9.18 15.15 -6.37
C ASP A 90 10.12 14.55 -7.42
N ASP A 91 9.79 14.77 -8.68
CA ASP A 91 10.59 14.46 -9.87
C ASP A 91 11.99 15.10 -9.85
N ASP A 92 12.12 16.24 -9.17
CA ASP A 92 13.38 16.97 -9.04
C ASP A 92 14.18 16.56 -7.78
N CYS A 93 13.65 15.65 -6.94
CA CYS A 93 14.24 15.23 -5.66
C CYS A 93 14.51 16.38 -4.67
N LEU A 94 13.88 17.56 -4.86
CA LEU A 94 14.17 18.76 -4.07
C LEU A 94 13.46 18.78 -2.71
N PHE A 95 12.37 18.02 -2.55
CA PHE A 95 11.60 17.96 -1.32
C PHE A 95 11.40 16.51 -0.85
N ARG A 96 11.79 16.25 0.40
CA ARG A 96 11.48 15.00 1.11
C ARG A 96 10.54 15.31 2.25
N PHE A 97 9.50 14.49 2.41
CA PHE A 97 8.58 14.62 3.53
C PHE A 97 9.23 14.03 4.78
N ASP A 98 9.71 14.90 5.66
CA ASP A 98 10.19 14.53 6.99
C ASP A 98 8.99 14.41 7.95
N TYR A 99 8.27 13.28 7.88
CA TYR A 99 7.14 12.99 8.76
C TYR A 99 7.64 12.69 10.17
N PRO A 100 7.36 13.51 11.20
CA PRO A 100 7.79 13.19 12.56
C PRO A 100 7.23 11.83 13.03
N ALA A 101 7.96 11.11 13.86
CA ALA A 101 7.53 9.81 14.41
C ALA A 101 6.13 9.88 15.05
N GLU A 102 5.84 10.95 15.79
CA GLU A 102 4.53 11.19 16.40
C GLU A 102 3.42 11.38 15.37
N PHE A 103 3.72 11.99 14.21
CA PHE A 103 2.78 12.14 13.11
C PHE A 103 2.45 10.79 12.49
N LEU A 104 3.47 9.94 12.25
CA LEU A 104 3.26 8.59 11.74
C LEU A 104 2.39 7.77 12.69
N LYS A 105 2.66 7.86 14.00
CA LYS A 105 1.85 7.19 15.01
C LYS A 105 0.40 7.66 14.99
N TRP A 106 0.17 8.97 14.97
CA TRP A 106 -1.16 9.55 14.88
C TRP A 106 -1.91 9.13 13.59
N ALA A 107 -1.23 9.15 12.45
CA ALA A 107 -1.83 8.81 11.16
C ALA A 107 -2.15 7.31 11.03
N LEU A 108 -1.32 6.44 11.60
CA LEU A 108 -1.42 4.98 11.47
C LEU A 108 -2.25 4.31 12.57
N GLN A 109 -2.56 5.01 13.66
CA GLN A 109 -3.36 4.49 14.78
C GLN A 109 -4.67 5.28 15.02
N PRO A 110 -5.52 5.54 13.99
CA PRO A 110 -6.82 6.15 14.22
C PRO A 110 -7.77 5.19 14.95
N PRO A 111 -8.85 5.66 15.61
CA PRO A 111 -9.77 4.80 16.34
C PRO A 111 -10.25 3.60 15.53
N GLY A 112 -10.06 2.39 16.08
CA GLY A 112 -10.42 1.12 15.43
C GLY A 112 -9.33 0.49 14.56
N TRP A 113 -8.13 1.08 14.50
CA TRP A 113 -6.96 0.47 13.87
C TRP A 113 -6.64 -0.92 14.42
N LEU A 114 -5.99 -1.75 13.60
CA LEU A 114 -5.54 -3.09 13.97
C LEU A 114 -4.04 -3.23 13.73
N LYS A 115 -3.32 -3.86 14.66
CA LYS A 115 -1.86 -4.10 14.54
C LYS A 115 -1.53 -4.92 13.29
N GLU A 116 -2.36 -5.91 12.98
CA GLU A 116 -2.23 -6.80 11.82
C GLU A 116 -2.28 -6.05 10.48
N TRP A 117 -2.78 -4.80 10.47
CA TRP A 117 -2.84 -3.97 9.28
C TRP A 117 -1.56 -3.14 9.08
N HIS A 118 -0.57 -3.25 9.95
CA HIS A 118 0.75 -2.63 9.82
C HIS A 118 1.76 -3.67 9.34
N CYS A 119 1.76 -3.93 8.04
CA CYS A 119 2.55 -4.99 7.42
C CYS A 119 3.92 -4.46 6.98
N GLY A 120 4.99 -4.96 7.61
CA GLY A 120 6.38 -4.72 7.24
C GLY A 120 6.99 -5.88 6.47
N VAL A 121 8.03 -5.60 5.70
CA VAL A 121 8.89 -6.60 5.05
C VAL A 121 10.32 -6.41 5.55
N ARG A 122 10.92 -7.48 6.08
CA ARG A 122 12.28 -7.47 6.61
C ARG A 122 13.21 -8.41 5.87
N VAL A 123 14.47 -8.02 5.75
CA VAL A 123 15.54 -8.89 5.27
C VAL A 123 15.88 -9.91 6.36
N THR A 124 15.78 -11.20 6.06
CA THR A 124 15.99 -12.30 7.02
C THR A 124 17.40 -12.30 7.62
N LYS A 125 18.43 -11.92 6.85
CA LYS A 125 19.83 -11.93 7.33
C LYS A 125 20.18 -10.79 8.27
N SER A 126 19.66 -9.58 8.02
CA SER A 126 20.04 -8.36 8.74
C SER A 126 18.97 -7.86 9.70
N GLY A 127 17.73 -8.34 9.57
CA GLY A 127 16.58 -7.79 10.29
C GLY A 127 16.12 -6.41 9.81
N ARG A 128 16.80 -5.82 8.81
CA ARG A 128 16.49 -4.47 8.31
C ARG A 128 15.08 -4.44 7.69
N LEU A 129 14.29 -3.45 8.09
CA LEU A 129 13.01 -3.11 7.47
C LEU A 129 13.27 -2.51 6.08
N VAL A 130 12.66 -3.09 5.06
CA VAL A 130 12.83 -2.71 3.64
C VAL A 130 11.51 -2.47 2.92
N GLY A 131 10.39 -2.76 3.56
CA GLY A 131 9.10 -2.38 3.02
C GLY A 131 8.03 -2.26 4.08
N PHE A 132 7.01 -1.48 3.76
CA PHE A 132 5.89 -1.23 4.66
C PHE A 132 4.63 -0.93 3.85
N ILE A 133 3.50 -1.46 4.31
CA ILE A 133 2.16 -1.11 3.86
C ILE A 133 1.23 -1.07 5.07
N SER A 134 0.34 -0.10 5.09
CA SER A 134 -0.62 0.05 6.18
C SER A 134 -2.04 0.24 5.69
N ALA A 135 -2.99 -0.26 6.48
CA ALA A 135 -4.42 -0.03 6.30
C ALA A 135 -5.01 0.57 7.58
N VAL A 136 -5.98 1.48 7.40
CA VAL A 136 -6.76 2.06 8.49
C VAL A 136 -8.25 2.02 8.15
N PRO A 137 -9.14 1.80 9.15
CA PRO A 137 -10.55 1.72 8.88
C PRO A 137 -11.10 3.12 8.62
N ALA A 138 -11.99 3.24 7.63
CA ALA A 138 -12.67 4.50 7.34
C ALA A 138 -14.11 4.24 6.90
N HIS A 139 -14.99 5.15 7.29
CA HIS A 139 -16.33 5.25 6.71
C HIS A 139 -16.26 6.23 5.54
N MET A 140 -16.75 5.82 4.38
CA MET A 140 -16.71 6.62 3.16
C MET A 140 -18.14 6.82 2.64
N LYS A 141 -18.45 8.06 2.26
CA LYS A 141 -19.67 8.39 1.51
C LYS A 141 -19.28 8.65 0.06
N ILE A 142 -19.76 7.81 -0.85
CA ILE A 142 -19.54 7.96 -2.29
C ILE A 142 -20.90 8.23 -2.93
N TYR A 143 -21.10 9.47 -3.38
CA TYR A 143 -22.42 9.98 -3.77
C TYR A 143 -23.46 9.73 -2.68
N ASP A 144 -24.50 8.95 -2.98
CA ASP A 144 -25.59 8.63 -2.06
C ASP A 144 -25.37 7.32 -1.29
N GLN A 145 -24.26 6.62 -1.52
CA GLN A 145 -23.93 5.37 -0.84
C GLN A 145 -22.96 5.59 0.34
N LEU A 146 -23.26 4.95 1.47
CA LEU A 146 -22.38 4.88 2.63
C LEU A 146 -21.71 3.50 2.67
N ILE A 147 -20.38 3.49 2.65
CA ILE A 147 -19.54 2.29 2.71
C ILE A 147 -18.89 2.24 4.10
N PHE A 148 -19.03 1.13 4.81
CA PHE A 148 -18.55 0.98 6.18
C PHE A 148 -17.33 0.07 6.24
N GLY A 149 -16.12 0.64 6.35
CA GLY A 149 -14.85 -0.09 6.32
C GLY A 149 -14.55 -1.10 7.44
N LYS A 150 -15.53 -1.43 8.31
CA LYS A 150 -15.43 -2.57 9.25
C LYS A 150 -16.14 -3.83 8.76
N ASN A 151 -17.18 -3.68 7.94
CA ASN A 151 -17.96 -4.80 7.41
C ASN A 151 -17.56 -5.14 5.97
N ASP A 152 -16.99 -4.17 5.25
CA ASP A 152 -16.51 -4.34 3.89
C ASP A 152 -14.97 -4.43 3.93
N THR A 153 -14.43 -5.64 4.02
CA THR A 153 -12.98 -5.94 3.99
C THR A 153 -12.27 -5.40 2.75
N ASN A 154 -13.03 -4.97 1.74
CA ASN A 154 -12.57 -4.43 0.48
C ASN A 154 -12.21 -2.93 0.55
N PHE A 155 -12.61 -2.20 1.60
CA PHE A 155 -12.39 -0.75 1.72
C PHE A 155 -11.55 -0.38 2.94
N CYS A 156 -10.32 -0.89 2.97
CA CYS A 156 -9.25 -0.28 3.75
C CYS A 156 -8.72 0.92 2.98
N LYS A 157 -8.70 2.11 3.59
CA LYS A 157 -7.89 3.20 3.02
C LYS A 157 -6.43 2.82 3.19
N LEU A 158 -5.74 2.61 2.08
CA LEU A 158 -4.31 2.89 2.03
C LEU A 158 -4.18 4.37 2.40
N ASN A 159 -3.56 4.63 3.56
CA ASN A 159 -3.38 5.99 4.04
C ASN A 159 -2.68 6.80 2.92
N PRO A 160 -3.09 8.05 2.63
CA PRO A 160 -2.48 8.89 1.60
C PRO A 160 -0.97 9.15 1.75
N VAL A 161 -0.31 8.59 2.77
CA VAL A 161 1.10 8.15 2.68
C VAL A 161 1.17 7.02 1.63
N LYS A 162 0.87 7.37 0.38
CA LYS A 162 0.71 6.47 -0.76
C LYS A 162 2.03 5.79 -1.05
N GLY A 163 2.16 4.54 -0.65
CA GLY A 163 3.17 3.69 -1.21
C GLY A 163 3.36 2.46 -0.36
N MET A 164 2.90 1.33 -0.87
CA MET A 164 3.66 0.10 -0.71
C MET A 164 5.08 0.39 -1.23
N LEU A 165 5.96 0.84 -0.34
CA LEU A 165 7.39 0.90 -0.58
C LEU A 165 7.85 -0.56 -0.51
N ILE A 166 7.76 -1.28 -1.63
CA ILE A 166 8.68 -2.39 -1.85
C ILE A 166 9.95 -1.70 -2.33
N VAL A 167 10.91 -1.49 -1.43
CA VAL A 167 12.27 -1.22 -1.87
C VAL A 167 12.71 -2.52 -2.53
N GLU A 168 12.65 -2.59 -3.86
CA GLU A 168 13.34 -3.64 -4.59
C GLU A 168 14.81 -3.53 -4.20
N ALA A 169 15.26 -4.47 -3.37
CA ALA A 169 16.68 -4.69 -3.15
C ALA A 169 17.25 -5.25 -4.47
N SER A 170 17.72 -4.36 -5.33
CA SER A 170 18.75 -4.67 -6.33
C SER A 170 20.12 -4.57 -5.67
#